data_AF-A0A7T7CC10-F1
#
_entry.id   AF-A0A7T7CC10-F1
#
_cell.length_a   1.000
_cell.length_b   1.000
_cell.length_c   1.000
_cell.angle_alpha   90.00
_cell.angle_beta   90.00
_cell.angle_gamma   90.00
#
_symmetry.space_group_name_H-M   'P 1'
#
loop_
_entity.id
_entity.type
_entity.pdbx_description
1 polymer ?
#
loop_
_entity_poly.entity_id
_entity_poly.type
_entity_poly.pdbx_seq_one_letter_code
_entity_poly.pdbx_strand_id
1 'polypeptide(L)' 'MSDVDTLAPYLNQLSDREQRWVIEHAVHDLSPRMIAAKYNVSVETVKGWRKEALEKLRKYVK' A
#
# COMPACT_ATOMS: atom_id res chain seq x y z
N MET A 1 11.97 -11.84 -11.43
CA MET A 1 11.58 -10.45 -11.12
C MET A 1 10.44 -10.53 -10.15
N SER A 2 10.67 -10.11 -8.90
CA SER A 2 9.64 -10.06 -7.87
C SER A 2 8.76 -8.84 -8.12
N ASP A 3 7.43 -8.96 -7.96
CA ASP A 3 6.47 -7.85 -8.17
C ASP A 3 6.73 -6.62 -7.28
N VAL A 4 7.54 -6.76 -6.24
CA VAL A 4 8.04 -5.65 -5.41
C VAL A 4 9.03 -4.76 -6.17
N ASP A 5 9.89 -5.35 -7.01
CA ASP A 5 10.98 -4.65 -7.69
C ASP A 5 10.44 -3.69 -8.76
N THR A 6 9.36 -4.09 -9.43
CA THR A 6 8.60 -3.22 -10.37
C THR A 6 7.89 -2.07 -9.66
N LEU A 7 7.53 -2.24 -8.38
CA LEU A 7 6.88 -1.22 -7.57
C LEU A 7 7.86 -0.32 -6.81
N ALA A 8 9.13 -0.69 -6.70
CA ALA A 8 10.18 0.03 -5.98
C ALA A 8 10.24 1.57 -6.24
N PRO A 9 10.19 2.06 -7.50
CA PRO A 9 10.24 3.51 -7.74
C PRO A 9 9.01 4.24 -7.19
N TYR A 10 7.85 3.58 -7.18
CA TYR A 10 6.60 4.12 -6.65
C TYR A 10 6.55 4.04 -5.12
N LEU A 11 7.05 2.94 -4.54
CA LEU A 11 7.12 2.74 -3.09
C LEU A 11 8.02 3.78 -2.40
N ASN A 12 9.13 4.18 -3.02
CA ASN A 12 10.03 5.22 -2.50
C ASN A 12 9.35 6.59 -2.32
N GLN A 13 8.22 6.84 -2.99
CA GLN A 13 7.46 8.09 -2.85
C GLN A 13 6.36 8.02 -1.77
N LEU A 14 6.17 6.84 -1.19
CA LEU A 14 5.13 6.54 -0.20
C LEU A 14 5.74 6.50 1.21
N SER A 15 4.94 6.83 2.21
CA SER A 15 5.27 6.65 3.63
C SER A 15 5.23 5.17 4.00
N ASP A 16 5.88 4.75 5.09
CA ASP A 16 5.94 3.34 5.52
C ASP A 16 4.59 2.62 5.56
N ARG A 17 3.54 3.33 5.99
CA ARG A 17 2.18 2.78 6.13
C ARG A 17 1.51 2.53 4.77
N GLU A 18 1.74 3.45 3.84
CA GLU A 18 1.26 3.37 2.47
C GLU A 18 2.02 2.28 1.71
N GLN A 19 3.35 2.21 1.87
CA GLN A 19 4.17 1.14 1.30
C GLN A 19 3.71 -0.24 1.77
N ARG A 20 3.46 -0.40 3.08
CA ARG A 20 2.90 -1.64 3.63
C ARG A 20 1.58 -2.01 2.97
N TRP A 21 0.65 -1.05 2.83
CA TRP A 21 -0.60 -1.32 2.12
C TRP A 21 -0.36 -1.78 0.68
N VAL A 22 0.51 -1.10 -0.07
CA VAL A 22 0.81 -1.46 -1.46
C VAL A 22 1.44 -2.85 -1.55
N ILE A 23 2.44 -3.16 -0.73
CA ILE A 23 3.11 -4.47 -0.75
C ILE A 23 2.11 -5.57 -0.41
N GLU A 24 1.38 -5.43 0.69
CA GLU A 24 0.45 -6.45 1.17
C GLU A 24 -0.73 -6.64 0.22
N HIS A 25 -1.21 -5.56 -0.41
CA HIS A 25 -2.32 -5.64 -1.35
C HIS A 25 -1.90 -6.05 -2.76
N ALA A 26 -0.81 -5.51 -3.30
CA ALA A 26 -0.38 -5.75 -4.67
C ALA A 26 0.48 -7.01 -4.83
N VAL A 27 1.25 -7.40 -3.80
CA VAL A 27 2.15 -8.57 -3.86
C VAL A 27 1.51 -9.79 -3.22
N HIS A 28 0.83 -9.59 -2.09
CA HIS A 28 0.21 -10.69 -1.34
C HIS A 28 -1.30 -10.85 -1.59
N ASP A 29 -1.89 -10.02 -2.46
CA ASP A 29 -3.33 -10.00 -2.78
C ASP A 29 -4.23 -9.92 -1.53
N LEU A 30 -3.74 -9.31 -0.45
CA LEU A 30 -4.47 -9.30 0.81
C LEU A 30 -5.59 -8.26 0.78
N SER A 31 -6.75 -8.68 1.29
CA SER A 31 -7.88 -7.79 1.51
C SER A 31 -7.61 -6.79 2.64
N PRO A 32 -8.20 -5.58 2.63
CA PRO A 32 -8.00 -4.58 3.69
C PRO A 32 -8.29 -5.08 5.10
N ARG A 33 -9.24 -6.03 5.23
CA ARG A 33 -9.58 -6.69 6.49
C ARG A 33 -8.46 -7.61 6.99
N MET A 34 -7.78 -8.32 6.09
CA MET A 34 -6.65 -9.18 6.45
C MET A 34 -5.43 -8.36 6.83
N ILE A 35 -5.16 -7.28 6.10
CA ILE A 35 -4.10 -6.32 6.43
C ILE A 35 -4.38 -5.69 7.81
N ALA A 36 -5.62 -5.26 8.05
CA ALA A 36 -6.04 -4.72 9.34
C ALA A 36 -5.76 -5.69 10.49
N ALA A 37 -6.14 -6.96 10.34
CA ALA A 37 -5.86 -8.01 11.32
C ALA A 37 -4.34 -8.25 11.50
N LYS A 38 -3.58 -8.32 10.40
CA LYS A 38 -2.13 -8.57 10.42
C LYS A 38 -1.34 -7.49 11.14
N TYR A 39 -1.71 -6.22 10.95
CA TYR A 39 -1.05 -5.07 11.57
C TYR A 39 -1.75 -4.59 12.85
N ASN A 40 -2.77 -5.30 13.32
CA ASN A 40 -3.57 -4.95 14.49
C ASN A 40 -4.09 -3.49 14.44
N VAL A 41 -4.57 -3.07 13.27
CA VAL A 41 -5.18 -1.75 13.03
C VAL A 41 -6.63 -1.90 12.58
N SER A 42 -7.40 -0.82 12.63
CA SER A 42 -8.77 -0.83 12.11
C SER A 42 -8.80 -0.87 10.58
N VAL A 43 -9.85 -1.47 10.01
CA VAL A 43 -10.06 -1.48 8.55
C VAL A 43 -10.13 -0.07 7.97
N GLU A 44 -10.66 0.90 8.73
CA GLU A 44 -10.67 2.31 8.36
C GLU A 44 -9.26 2.89 8.22
N THR A 45 -8.34 2.51 9.10
CA THR A 45 -6.93 2.91 9.02
C THR A 45 -6.29 2.40 7.73
N VAL A 46 -6.55 1.15 7.35
CA VAL A 46 -6.06 0.57 6.08
C VAL A 46 -6.68 1.27 4.86
N LYS A 47 -7.97 1.64 4.94
CA LYS A 47 -8.62 2.46 3.89
C LYS A 47 -7.97 3.84 3.77
N GLY A 48 -7.54 4.43 4.89
CA GLY A 48 -6.73 5.65 4.93
C GLY A 48 -5.42 5.48 4.15
N TRP A 49 -4.64 4.45 4.48
CA TRP A 49 -3.37 4.13 3.79
C TRP A 49 -3.58 3.97 2.28
N ARG A 50 -4.63 3.26 1.87
CA ARG A 50 -5.00 3.13 0.45
C ARG A 50 -5.25 4.49 -0.20
N LYS A 51 -6.05 5.34 0.44
CA LYS A 51 -6.43 6.65 -0.12
C LYS A 51 -5.20 7.55 -0.29
N GLU A 52 -4.38 7.66 0.74
CA GLU A 52 -3.16 8.48 0.73
C GLU A 52 -2.15 7.94 -0.29
N ALA A 53 -1.95 6.61 -0.33
CA ALA A 53 -1.09 5.97 -1.32
C ALA A 53 -1.54 6.27 -2.75
N LEU A 54 -2.82 6.07 -3.07
CA LEU A 54 -3.36 6.35 -4.41
C LEU A 54 -3.27 7.83 -4.76
N GLU A 55 -3.49 8.74 -3.82
CA GLU A 55 -3.37 10.17 -4.07
C GLU A 55 -1.93 10.55 -4.44
N LYS A 56 -0.93 10.02 -3.74
CA LYS A 56 0.48 10.23 -4.06
C LYS A 56 0.82 9.60 -5.41
N LEU A 57 0.50 8.33 -5.61
CA LEU A 57 0.77 7.62 -6.87
C LEU A 57 0.19 8.35 -8.08
N ARG A 58 -1.04 8.87 -7.98
CA ARG A 58 -1.67 9.66 -9.05
C ARG A 58 -0.90 10.95 -9.38
N LYS A 59 -0.22 11.57 -8.42
CA LYS A 59 0.61 12.76 -8.68
C LYS A 59 1.89 12.41 -9.44
N TYR A 60 2.43 11.20 -9.24
CA TYR A 60 3.66 10.74 -9.88
C TYR A 60 3.46 10.08 -11.24
N VAL A 61 2.29 9.49 -11.50
CA VAL A 61 1.95 8.84 -12.80
C VAL A 61 1.46 9.87 -13.84
N LYS A 62 1.93 11.11 -13.77
CA LYS A 62 1.54 12.17 -14.73
C LYS A 62 2.53 12.30 -15.87
#